data_AF-A0ABD4SPJ0-F1
#
_entry.id   AF-A0ABD4SPJ0-F1
#
_cell.length_a   1.000
_cell.length_b   1.000
_cell.length_c   1.000
_cell.angle_alpha   90.00
_cell.angle_beta   90.00
_cell.angle_gamma   90.00
#
_symmetry.space_group_name_H-M   'P 1'
#
loop_
_entity.id
_entity.type
_entity.pdbx_description
1 polymer ?
#
loop_
_entity_poly.entity_id
_entity_poly.type
_entity_poly.pdbx_seq_one_letter_code
_entity_poly.pdbx_strand_id
1 'polypeptide(L)'
;MGHPIWWEKTVEYYFVKKFVSDDELIAPLDGKHELAGDAMLAAGLKWVLIEFKKNFACLESEAVKFSDYQRAAKELSSQDNHHYLIYGRFGVTEASPKTKVFGIGACTYFSRSCLEDYQDLLASGTDIQTFARYLEALTKHKKQPPGDGSSGGMNMANYAQVLGINADGKVVTCSSQAEFGKALGMTLQKQLTHTPTRQMNGPERGGMSR
;
A
#
# COMPACT_ATOMS: atom_id res chain seq x y z
N MET A 1 8.92 33.00 -18.26
CA MET A 1 8.97 32.73 -16.80
C MET A 1 9.20 31.24 -16.63
N GLY A 2 10.25 30.83 -15.93
CA GLY A 2 10.51 29.41 -15.66
C GLY A 2 9.44 28.83 -14.73
N HIS A 3 8.89 27.66 -15.08
CA HIS A 3 8.03 26.94 -14.16
C HIS A 3 8.87 26.40 -13.00
N PRO A 4 8.41 26.50 -11.74
CA PRO A 4 9.05 25.83 -10.61
C PRO A 4 9.23 24.34 -10.93
N ILE A 5 10.45 23.83 -10.78
CA ILE A 5 10.74 22.40 -10.93
C ILE A 5 10.66 21.78 -9.54
N TRP A 6 9.75 20.81 -9.36
CA TRP A 6 9.73 19.93 -8.19
C TRP A 6 10.07 18.50 -8.57
N TRP A 7 10.28 17.70 -7.54
CA TRP A 7 10.66 16.30 -7.64
C TRP A 7 9.56 15.43 -7.02
N GLU A 8 9.63 14.12 -7.24
CA GLU A 8 8.74 13.15 -6.60
C GLU A 8 8.74 13.29 -5.08
N LYS A 9 9.92 13.49 -4.47
CA LYS A 9 10.04 13.77 -3.03
C LYS A 9 9.27 15.00 -2.57
N THR A 10 9.17 16.05 -3.38
CA THR A 10 8.37 17.23 -3.02
C THR A 10 6.89 16.87 -2.86
N VAL A 11 6.38 15.96 -3.70
CA VAL A 11 5.00 15.47 -3.64
C VAL A 11 4.79 14.63 -2.38
N GLU A 12 5.73 13.74 -2.07
CA GLU A 12 5.73 12.92 -0.85
C GLU A 12 5.75 13.77 0.41
N TYR A 13 6.67 14.74 0.52
CA TYR A 13 6.74 15.64 1.69
C TYR A 13 5.46 16.46 1.87
N TYR A 14 4.90 16.97 0.78
CA TYR A 14 3.65 17.71 0.85
C TYR A 14 2.49 16.83 1.29
N PHE A 15 2.43 15.59 0.80
CA PHE A 15 1.45 14.61 1.22
C PHE A 15 1.55 14.32 2.72
N VAL A 16 2.75 13.98 3.21
CA VAL A 16 2.95 13.65 4.62
C VAL A 16 2.56 14.83 5.50
N LYS A 17 3.07 16.03 5.20
CA LYS A 17 2.76 17.25 5.97
C LYS A 17 1.27 17.58 6.03
N LYS A 18 0.50 17.22 4.99
CA LYS A 18 -0.91 17.60 4.88
C LYS A 18 -1.86 16.54 5.44
N PHE A 19 -1.46 15.27 5.43
CA PHE A 19 -2.40 14.15 5.62
C PHE A 19 -1.95 13.10 6.64
N VAL A 20 -0.71 13.14 7.10
CA VAL A 20 -0.22 12.31 8.21
C VAL A 20 -0.17 13.19 9.45
N SER A 21 -0.67 12.68 10.57
CA SER A 21 -0.75 13.48 11.80
C SER A 21 0.65 13.82 12.36
N ASP A 22 0.79 14.98 12.99
CA ASP A 22 2.06 15.42 13.59
C ASP A 22 2.58 14.46 14.69
N ASP A 23 1.69 13.71 15.33
CA ASP A 23 2.03 12.72 16.37
C ASP A 23 2.66 11.44 15.79
N GLU A 24 2.54 11.21 14.49
CA GLU A 24 3.05 10.03 13.78
C GLU A 24 4.30 10.34 12.93
N LEU A 25 4.79 11.57 12.98
CA LEU A 25 5.95 12.07 12.25
C LEU A 25 7.26 11.58 12.89
N ILE A 26 7.48 10.26 12.93
CA ILE A 26 8.80 9.67 13.19
C ILE A 26 9.61 9.70 11.89
N ALA A 27 10.10 10.89 11.53
CA ALA A 27 10.86 11.17 10.31
C ALA A 27 10.11 10.79 9.00
N PRO A 28 10.46 11.38 7.85
CA PRO A 28 9.89 10.97 6.57
C PRO A 28 10.36 9.53 6.25
N LEU A 29 9.60 8.54 6.71
CA LEU A 29 9.59 7.17 6.21
C LEU A 29 10.95 6.44 6.28
N ASP A 30 11.80 6.80 7.24
CA ASP A 30 13.07 6.07 7.46
C ASP A 30 12.78 4.78 8.23
N GLY A 31 13.10 3.66 7.59
CA GLY A 31 12.69 2.29 7.93
C GLY A 31 13.26 1.74 9.23
N LYS A 32 12.84 2.30 10.37
CA LYS A 32 13.13 1.74 11.69
C LYS A 32 11.89 1.64 12.56
N HIS A 33 11.15 0.56 12.35
CA HIS A 33 10.38 -0.03 13.43
C HIS A 33 10.37 -1.57 13.34
N GLU A 34 11.35 -2.20 13.99
CA GLU A 34 11.39 -3.65 14.25
C GLU A 34 10.29 -4.13 15.22
N LEU A 35 9.32 -3.27 15.57
CA LEU A 35 8.16 -3.59 16.40
C LEU A 35 6.82 -3.69 15.65
N ALA A 36 6.81 -3.48 14.33
CA ALA A 36 5.57 -3.19 13.62
C ALA A 36 4.82 -4.40 13.04
N GLY A 37 5.33 -5.63 13.03
CA GLY A 37 4.66 -6.72 12.29
C GLY A 37 3.23 -7.03 12.75
N ASP A 38 3.05 -7.33 14.04
CA ASP A 38 1.76 -7.73 14.61
C ASP A 38 0.85 -6.51 14.90
N ALA A 39 1.45 -5.34 15.20
CA ALA A 39 0.72 -4.09 15.45
C ALA A 39 0.26 -3.40 14.16
N MET A 40 1.05 -3.48 13.08
CA MET A 40 0.66 -3.02 11.75
C MET A 40 -0.53 -3.85 11.28
N LEU A 41 -0.51 -5.17 11.42
CA LEU A 41 -1.62 -6.04 10.98
C LEU A 41 -2.77 -6.16 11.98
N ALA A 42 -2.86 -5.23 12.95
CA ALA A 42 -3.92 -5.22 13.95
C ALA A 42 -5.32 -5.22 13.31
N ALA A 43 -6.25 -5.96 13.92
CA ALA A 43 -7.61 -6.08 13.44
C ALA A 43 -8.30 -4.71 13.39
N GLY A 44 -8.83 -4.33 12.23
CA GLY A 44 -9.62 -3.12 12.03
C GLY A 44 -8.95 -1.99 11.24
N LEU A 45 -7.68 -2.13 10.85
CA LEU A 45 -7.07 -1.19 9.91
C LEU A 45 -7.52 -1.45 8.46
N LYS A 46 -7.67 -0.36 7.71
CA LYS A 46 -7.83 -0.33 6.26
C LYS A 46 -6.50 0.01 5.58
N TRP A 47 -6.25 -0.57 4.42
CA TRP A 47 -4.95 -0.49 3.74
C TRP A 47 -5.06 0.19 2.38
N VAL A 48 -4.12 1.10 2.12
CA VAL A 48 -3.97 1.78 0.83
C VAL A 48 -2.52 1.68 0.36
N LEU A 49 -2.32 1.40 -0.92
CA LEU A 49 -1.01 1.45 -1.58
C LEU A 49 -0.90 2.77 -2.34
N ILE A 50 0.19 3.50 -2.16
CA ILE A 50 0.45 4.74 -2.88
C ILE A 50 1.81 4.70 -3.55
N GLU A 51 1.87 5.22 -4.77
CA GLU A 51 3.11 5.47 -5.50
C GLU A 51 3.20 6.97 -5.83
N PHE A 52 4.25 7.64 -5.37
CA PHE A 52 4.45 9.06 -5.67
C PHE A 52 4.99 9.25 -7.08
N LYS A 53 4.61 10.37 -7.70
CA LYS A 53 5.08 10.79 -9.01
C LYS A 53 5.29 12.28 -9.02
N LYS A 54 6.31 12.71 -9.77
CA LYS A 54 6.56 14.15 -9.97
C LYS A 54 5.33 14.87 -10.52
N ASN A 55 4.70 14.34 -11.57
CA ASN A 55 3.53 14.94 -12.22
C ASN A 55 2.69 13.88 -12.96
N PHE A 56 1.56 14.29 -13.53
CA PHE A 56 0.65 13.41 -14.24
C PHE A 56 1.30 12.71 -15.46
N ALA A 57 2.19 13.38 -16.19
CA ALA A 57 2.86 12.76 -17.34
C ALA A 57 3.77 11.60 -16.94
N CYS A 58 4.29 11.58 -15.71
CA CYS A 58 5.07 10.45 -15.20
C CYS A 58 4.24 9.19 -14.92
N LEU A 59 2.90 9.26 -14.98
CA LEU A 59 2.05 8.10 -14.73
C LEU A 59 2.22 7.00 -15.80
N GLU A 60 2.58 7.37 -17.03
CA GLU A 60 2.82 6.43 -18.14
C GLU A 60 4.09 5.60 -17.92
N SER A 61 5.06 6.13 -17.18
CA SER A 61 6.30 5.41 -16.85
C SER A 61 6.06 4.16 -16.00
N GLU A 62 4.89 4.01 -15.39
CA GLU A 62 4.53 2.81 -14.63
C GLU A 62 4.39 1.57 -15.50
N ALA A 63 3.94 1.72 -16.74
CA ALA A 63 3.72 0.58 -17.62
C ALA A 63 5.01 -0.22 -17.89
N VAL A 64 6.17 0.45 -17.91
CA VAL A 64 7.46 -0.20 -18.20
C VAL A 64 7.91 -1.16 -17.10
N LYS A 65 7.36 -1.03 -15.88
CA LYS A 65 7.66 -1.90 -14.73
C LYS A 65 7.03 -3.29 -14.85
N PHE A 66 6.16 -3.52 -15.83
CA PHE A 66 5.45 -4.78 -16.03
C PHE A 66 5.99 -5.52 -17.25
N SER A 67 5.97 -6.86 -17.18
CA SER A 67 6.25 -7.72 -18.35
C SER A 67 5.14 -7.58 -19.39
N ASP A 68 3.89 -7.52 -18.91
CA ASP A 68 2.68 -7.24 -19.69
C ASP A 68 1.74 -6.34 -18.87
N TYR A 69 1.82 -5.03 -19.09
CA TYR A 69 0.98 -4.05 -18.39
C TYR A 69 -0.51 -4.22 -18.73
N GLN A 70 -0.85 -4.57 -19.97
CA GLN A 70 -2.24 -4.68 -20.39
C GLN A 70 -2.93 -5.85 -19.69
N ARG A 71 -2.23 -6.99 -19.56
CA ARG A 71 -2.72 -8.12 -18.79
C ARG A 71 -2.89 -7.77 -17.31
N ALA A 72 -1.90 -7.13 -16.71
CA ALA A 72 -1.97 -6.68 -15.32
C ALA A 72 -3.18 -5.75 -15.09
N ALA A 73 -3.35 -4.75 -15.97
CA ALA A 73 -4.47 -3.81 -15.91
C ALA A 73 -5.83 -4.51 -16.07
N LYS A 74 -5.95 -5.46 -17.00
CA LYS A 74 -7.18 -6.25 -17.20
C LYS A 74 -7.56 -7.04 -15.95
N GLU A 75 -6.59 -7.57 -15.23
CA GLU A 75 -6.83 -8.38 -14.03
C GLU A 75 -7.10 -7.53 -12.78
N LEU A 76 -6.42 -6.39 -12.65
CA LEU A 76 -6.34 -5.66 -11.39
C LEU A 76 -7.13 -4.34 -11.36
N SER A 77 -7.52 -3.78 -12.51
CA SER A 77 -8.23 -2.49 -12.57
C SER A 77 -9.60 -2.47 -11.88
N SER A 78 -10.28 -3.61 -11.77
CA SER A 78 -11.55 -3.69 -11.04
C SER A 78 -11.37 -3.72 -9.51
N GLN A 79 -10.13 -3.87 -9.05
CA GLN A 79 -9.76 -4.04 -7.64
C GLN A 79 -8.76 -2.97 -7.19
N ASP A 80 -8.42 -1.98 -8.00
CA ASP A 80 -7.37 -1.00 -7.69
C ASP A 80 -7.86 0.26 -6.96
N ASN A 81 -9.08 0.23 -6.43
CA ASN A 81 -9.69 1.33 -5.68
C ASN A 81 -8.94 1.71 -4.39
N HIS A 82 -7.93 0.93 -4.00
CA HIS A 82 -7.06 1.16 -2.86
C HIS A 82 -5.58 1.25 -3.27
N HIS A 83 -5.28 1.44 -4.56
CA HIS A 83 -3.92 1.61 -5.09
C HIS A 83 -3.85 2.87 -5.96
N TYR A 84 -3.12 3.88 -5.49
CA TYR A 84 -3.10 5.20 -6.10
C TYR A 84 -1.72 5.62 -6.58
N LEU A 85 -1.73 6.43 -7.64
CA LEU A 85 -0.62 7.27 -8.04
C LEU A 85 -0.89 8.70 -7.58
N ILE A 86 0.00 9.21 -6.74
CA ILE A 86 -0.08 10.56 -6.19
C ILE A 86 0.91 11.44 -6.91
N TYR A 87 0.45 12.55 -7.49
CA TYR A 87 1.30 13.40 -8.32
C TYR A 87 1.15 14.88 -8.03
N GLY A 88 2.25 15.61 -8.23
CA GLY A 88 2.26 17.06 -8.12
C GLY A 88 1.45 17.71 -9.25
N ARG A 89 0.60 18.67 -8.90
CA ARG A 89 -0.12 19.52 -9.87
C ARG A 89 -0.16 20.96 -9.38
N PHE A 90 -0.32 21.88 -10.31
CA PHE A 90 -0.71 23.24 -9.97
C PHE A 90 -2.24 23.34 -9.98
N GLY A 91 -2.81 23.86 -8.90
CA GLY A 91 -4.20 24.29 -8.84
C GLY A 91 -4.30 25.81 -8.87
N VAL A 92 -5.48 26.31 -9.21
CA VAL A 92 -5.93 27.65 -8.83
C VAL A 92 -6.80 27.51 -7.59
N THR A 93 -6.76 28.51 -6.70
CA THR A 93 -7.64 28.55 -5.53
C THR A 93 -8.61 29.71 -5.70
N GLU A 94 -9.82 29.59 -5.16
CA GLU A 94 -10.82 30.68 -5.14
C GLU A 94 -10.24 31.96 -4.51
N ALA A 95 -9.40 31.81 -3.48
CA ALA A 95 -8.73 32.91 -2.80
C ALA A 95 -7.59 33.55 -3.62
N SER A 96 -7.13 32.91 -4.69
CA SER A 96 -6.00 33.37 -5.50
C SER A 96 -6.07 32.82 -6.94
N PRO A 97 -7.05 33.26 -7.74
CA PRO A 97 -7.29 32.69 -9.08
C PRO A 97 -6.18 32.98 -10.09
N LYS A 98 -5.32 33.97 -9.81
CA LYS A 98 -4.18 34.34 -10.66
C LYS A 98 -2.87 33.65 -10.25
N THR A 99 -2.85 32.95 -9.11
CA THR A 99 -1.65 32.37 -8.53
C THR A 99 -1.77 30.85 -8.53
N LYS A 100 -0.87 30.18 -9.26
CA LYS A 100 -0.80 28.72 -9.25
C LYS A 100 -0.23 28.28 -7.90
N VAL A 101 -1.03 27.54 -7.14
CA VAL A 101 -0.61 26.95 -5.86
C VAL A 101 -0.24 25.50 -6.12
N PHE A 102 0.87 25.06 -5.53
CA PHE A 102 1.24 23.65 -5.56
C PHE A 102 0.21 22.82 -4.79
N GLY A 103 -0.24 21.74 -5.40
CA GLY A 103 -1.08 20.74 -4.77
C GLY A 103 -0.76 19.36 -5.33
N ILE A 104 -1.59 18.41 -4.93
CA ILE A 104 -1.49 17.03 -5.39
C ILE A 104 -2.78 16.60 -6.09
N GLY A 105 -2.65 15.66 -7.02
CA GLY A 105 -3.74 14.87 -7.54
C GLY A 105 -3.52 13.40 -7.18
N ALA A 106 -4.59 12.62 -7.19
CA ALA A 106 -4.58 11.19 -6.95
C ALA A 106 -5.44 10.51 -8.00
N CYS A 107 -4.91 9.47 -8.65
CA CYS A 107 -5.69 8.59 -9.50
C CYS A 107 -5.37 7.14 -9.17
N THR A 108 -6.35 6.26 -9.30
CA THR A 108 -6.12 4.82 -9.18
C THR A 108 -5.09 4.35 -10.21
N TYR A 109 -4.33 3.32 -9.85
CA TYR A 109 -3.10 2.95 -10.54
C TYR A 109 -3.36 2.45 -11.98
N PHE A 110 -4.30 1.52 -12.16
CA PHE A 110 -4.63 0.91 -13.44
C PHE A 110 -5.85 1.56 -14.09
N SER A 111 -6.94 1.75 -13.34
CA SER A 111 -8.20 2.27 -13.85
C SER A 111 -8.17 3.77 -14.14
N ARG A 112 -7.16 4.50 -13.61
CA ARG A 112 -6.96 5.95 -13.80
C ARG A 112 -8.17 6.79 -13.39
N SER A 113 -8.98 6.28 -12.48
CA SER A 113 -10.06 7.04 -11.85
C SER A 113 -9.45 8.05 -10.90
N CYS A 114 -9.60 9.34 -11.22
CA CYS A 114 -9.00 10.42 -10.45
C CYS A 114 -9.96 10.94 -9.40
N LEU A 115 -9.44 11.16 -8.19
CA LEU A 115 -10.19 11.69 -7.08
C LEU A 115 -10.24 13.23 -7.12
N GLU A 116 -11.38 13.76 -6.69
CA GLU A 116 -11.55 15.20 -6.47
C GLU A 116 -11.11 15.59 -5.05
N ASP A 117 -11.52 14.78 -4.05
CA ASP A 117 -11.12 14.93 -2.65
C ASP A 117 -10.13 13.85 -2.24
N TYR A 118 -9.17 14.25 -1.42
CA TYR A 118 -8.20 13.36 -0.82
C TYR A 118 -8.79 12.54 0.34
N GLN A 119 -9.83 13.01 1.03
CA GLN A 119 -10.51 12.21 2.05
C GLN A 119 -11.07 10.90 1.47
N ASP A 120 -11.46 10.92 0.20
CA ASP A 120 -11.90 9.73 -0.53
C ASP A 120 -10.78 8.69 -0.69
N LEU A 121 -9.51 9.14 -0.78
CA LEU A 121 -8.36 8.24 -0.83
C LEU A 121 -8.17 7.50 0.49
N LEU A 122 -8.29 8.20 1.62
CA LEU A 122 -8.14 7.57 2.93
C LEU A 122 -9.33 6.64 3.23
N ALA A 123 -10.53 7.02 2.79
CA ALA A 123 -11.73 6.23 2.96
C ALA A 123 -11.78 4.96 2.10
N SER A 124 -11.04 4.92 0.98
CA SER A 124 -11.08 3.82 0.01
C SER A 124 -10.24 2.58 0.38
N GLY A 125 -9.51 2.65 1.50
CA GLY A 125 -8.71 1.53 1.98
C GLY A 125 -9.54 0.26 2.21
N THR A 126 -8.90 -0.89 2.01
CA THR A 126 -9.54 -2.22 2.07
C THR A 126 -9.01 -3.06 3.24
N ASP A 127 -9.69 -4.16 3.55
CA ASP A 127 -9.25 -5.08 4.60
C ASP A 127 -7.91 -5.77 4.23
N ILE A 128 -7.21 -6.27 5.24
CA ILE A 128 -5.88 -6.87 5.06
C ILE A 128 -5.88 -8.08 4.11
N GLN A 129 -6.94 -8.91 4.11
CA GLN A 129 -6.99 -10.09 3.25
C GLN A 129 -7.16 -9.69 1.78
N THR A 130 -8.02 -8.73 1.49
CA THR A 130 -8.22 -8.17 0.15
C THR A 130 -6.95 -7.45 -0.33
N PHE A 131 -6.35 -6.62 0.52
CA PHE A 131 -5.11 -5.92 0.21
C PHE A 131 -3.96 -6.89 -0.10
N ALA A 132 -3.76 -7.91 0.73
CA ALA A 132 -2.72 -8.92 0.55
C ALA A 132 -2.87 -9.68 -0.78
N ARG A 133 -4.09 -10.10 -1.13
CA ARG A 133 -4.36 -10.78 -2.41
C ARG A 133 -4.07 -9.87 -3.60
N TYR A 134 -4.50 -8.62 -3.54
CA TYR A 134 -4.20 -7.62 -4.56
C TYR A 134 -2.68 -7.44 -4.72
N LEU A 135 -1.97 -7.30 -3.60
CA LEU A 135 -0.52 -7.11 -3.59
C LEU A 135 0.20 -8.30 -4.22
N GLU A 136 -0.17 -9.52 -3.83
CA GLU A 136 0.40 -10.74 -4.37
C GLU A 136 0.18 -10.83 -5.89
N ALA A 137 -1.03 -10.54 -6.37
CA ALA A 137 -1.33 -10.52 -7.80
C ALA A 137 -0.54 -9.43 -8.54
N LEU A 138 -0.45 -8.22 -7.97
CA LEU A 138 0.38 -7.13 -8.50
C LEU A 138 1.85 -7.55 -8.65
N THR A 139 2.42 -8.20 -7.64
CA THR A 139 3.84 -8.62 -7.65
C THR A 139 4.15 -9.60 -8.79
N LYS A 140 3.21 -10.51 -9.10
CA LYS A 140 3.36 -11.53 -10.17
C LYS A 140 3.46 -10.91 -11.56
N HIS A 141 2.90 -9.72 -11.76
CA HIS A 141 2.95 -9.02 -13.05
C HIS A 141 4.15 -8.07 -13.19
N LYS A 142 4.78 -7.63 -12.08
CA LYS A 142 5.96 -6.75 -12.15
C LYS A 142 7.19 -7.53 -12.65
N LYS A 143 8.02 -6.88 -13.46
CA LYS A 143 9.30 -7.44 -13.92
C LYS A 143 10.19 -7.70 -12.71
N GLN A 144 10.79 -8.89 -12.66
CA GLN A 144 11.83 -9.19 -11.67
C GLN A 144 13.11 -8.41 -12.03
N PRO A 145 13.84 -7.86 -11.04
CA PRO A 145 15.18 -7.36 -11.29
C PRO A 145 16.08 -8.49 -11.81
N PRO A 146 17.04 -8.20 -12.71
CA PRO A 146 18.03 -9.19 -13.08
C PRO A 146 19.06 -9.36 -11.93
N GLY A 147 19.05 -10.50 -11.23
CA GLY A 147 20.21 -10.90 -10.42
C GLY A 147 20.02 -11.71 -9.13
N ASP A 148 18.81 -11.98 -8.66
CA ASP A 148 18.60 -12.48 -7.28
C ASP A 148 17.69 -13.71 -7.23
N GLY A 149 18.31 -14.87 -7.45
CA GLY A 149 17.74 -16.16 -7.07
C GLY A 149 17.72 -16.30 -5.54
N SER A 150 16.59 -16.04 -4.90
CA SER A 150 16.32 -16.56 -3.56
C SER A 150 14.84 -16.77 -3.32
N SER A 151 14.56 -17.92 -2.71
CA SER A 151 13.25 -18.47 -2.37
C SER A 151 12.43 -17.53 -1.46
N GLY A 152 11.22 -17.16 -1.90
CA GLY A 152 10.10 -16.86 -1.01
C GLY A 152 9.93 -15.42 -0.50
N GLY A 153 10.76 -14.46 -0.92
CA GLY A 153 10.56 -13.04 -0.59
C GLY A 153 9.92 -12.26 -1.74
N MET A 154 8.82 -11.53 -1.49
CA MET A 154 8.29 -10.54 -2.45
C MET A 154 9.34 -9.43 -2.64
N ASN A 155 10.16 -9.53 -3.69
CA ASN A 155 11.18 -8.54 -3.99
C ASN A 155 10.54 -7.38 -4.77
N MET A 156 10.03 -6.40 -4.01
CA MET A 156 9.28 -5.25 -4.53
C MET A 156 10.18 -4.02 -4.62
N ALA A 157 10.21 -3.36 -5.79
CA ALA A 157 10.93 -2.11 -5.95
C ALA A 157 10.41 -1.01 -4.98
N ASN A 158 11.35 -0.39 -4.27
CA ASN A 158 11.21 0.46 -3.07
C ASN A 158 10.46 1.81 -3.20
N TYR A 159 9.53 1.99 -4.14
CA TYR A 159 8.88 3.31 -4.35
C TYR A 159 7.42 3.40 -3.92
N ALA A 160 6.80 2.26 -3.62
CA ALA A 160 5.42 2.22 -3.16
C ALA A 160 5.37 2.22 -1.63
N GLN A 161 4.50 3.06 -1.07
CA GLN A 161 4.23 3.15 0.35
C GLN A 161 2.88 2.51 0.66
N VAL A 162 2.78 1.83 1.79
CA VAL A 162 1.57 1.24 2.33
C VAL A 162 1.12 2.08 3.52
N LEU A 163 -0.13 2.53 3.50
CA LEU A 163 -0.78 3.24 4.60
C LEU A 163 -1.72 2.28 5.33
N GLY A 164 -1.62 2.23 6.65
CA GLY A 164 -2.64 1.63 7.52
C GLY A 164 -3.49 2.73 8.15
N ILE A 165 -4.80 2.65 7.99
CA ILE A 165 -5.77 3.68 8.36
C ILE A 165 -6.72 3.09 9.40
N ASN A 166 -6.91 3.78 10.52
CA ASN A 166 -7.79 3.32 11.59
C ASN A 166 -9.27 3.64 11.32
N ALA A 167 -10.16 3.23 12.23
CA ALA A 167 -11.60 3.45 12.10
C ALA A 167 -12.00 4.94 12.11
N ASP A 168 -11.17 5.83 12.65
CA ASP A 168 -11.38 7.28 12.65
C ASP A 168 -10.91 7.95 11.35
N GLY A 169 -10.43 7.17 10.37
CA GLY A 169 -9.92 7.68 9.10
C GLY A 169 -8.52 8.29 9.19
N LYS A 170 -7.82 8.10 10.31
CA LYS A 170 -6.43 8.55 10.47
C LYS A 170 -5.48 7.50 9.92
N VAL A 171 -4.50 7.93 9.13
CA VAL A 171 -3.28 7.13 8.94
C VAL A 171 -2.70 6.88 10.33
N VAL A 172 -2.28 5.65 10.62
CA VAL A 172 -1.63 5.24 11.89
C VAL A 172 -0.37 4.43 11.67
N THR A 173 -0.16 3.94 10.44
CA THR A 173 1.10 3.34 10.01
C THR A 173 1.41 3.74 8.58
N CYS A 174 2.70 3.91 8.29
CA CYS A 174 3.21 4.08 6.94
C CYS A 174 4.51 3.31 6.79
N SER A 175 4.60 2.44 5.80
CA SER A 175 5.79 1.62 5.54
C SER A 175 6.03 1.46 4.06
N SER A 176 7.24 1.05 3.68
CA SER A 176 7.47 0.62 2.30
C SER A 176 6.71 -0.68 2.01
N GLN A 177 6.33 -0.88 0.75
CA GLN A 177 5.70 -2.13 0.32
C GLN A 177 6.54 -3.37 0.66
N ALA A 178 7.88 -3.26 0.63
CA ALA A 178 8.80 -4.35 0.96
C ALA A 178 8.76 -4.71 2.45
N GLU A 179 8.75 -3.71 3.35
CA GLU A 179 8.60 -3.94 4.79
C GLU A 179 7.24 -4.56 5.11
N PHE A 180 6.18 -4.05 4.49
CA PHE A 180 4.85 -4.61 4.62
C PHE A 180 4.79 -6.08 4.19
N GLY A 181 5.35 -6.41 3.02
CA GLY A 181 5.41 -7.78 2.51
C GLY A 181 6.17 -8.73 3.43
N LYS A 182 7.29 -8.30 4.00
CA LYS A 182 8.05 -9.08 5.01
C LYS A 182 7.22 -9.34 6.26
N ALA A 183 6.57 -8.31 6.80
CA ALA A 183 5.72 -8.43 7.98
C ALA A 183 4.53 -9.38 7.75
N LEU A 184 3.89 -9.28 6.58
CA LEU A 184 2.78 -10.17 6.19
C LEU A 184 3.25 -11.63 6.12
N GLY A 185 4.40 -11.90 5.49
CA GLY A 185 4.98 -13.24 5.40
C GLY A 185 5.30 -13.84 6.77
N MET A 186 5.92 -13.06 7.67
CA MET A 186 6.21 -13.48 9.05
C MET A 186 4.94 -13.78 9.85
N THR A 187 3.88 -12.99 9.66
CA THR A 187 2.62 -13.14 10.39
C THR A 187 1.84 -14.38 9.94
N LEU A 188 1.77 -14.62 8.63
CA LEU A 188 1.13 -15.83 8.09
C LEU A 188 1.86 -17.11 8.54
N GLN A 189 3.19 -17.09 8.61
CA GLN A 189 3.97 -18.21 9.15
C GLN A 189 3.65 -18.48 10.63
N LYS A 190 3.57 -17.44 11.48
CA LYS A 190 3.17 -17.59 12.89
C LYS A 190 1.77 -18.21 13.03
N GLN A 191 0.80 -17.77 12.23
CA GLN A 191 -0.57 -18.30 12.27
C GLN A 191 -0.65 -19.78 11.86
N LEU A 192 0.16 -20.20 10.88
CA LEU A 192 0.27 -21.61 10.48
C LEU A 192 0.89 -22.47 11.60
N THR A 193 1.89 -21.96 12.32
CA THR A 193 2.52 -22.69 13.43
C THR A 193 1.66 -22.76 14.71
N HIS A 194 0.63 -21.91 14.84
CA HIS A 194 -0.25 -21.88 16.00
C HIS A 194 -1.61 -22.60 15.80
N THR A 195 -1.82 -23.30 14.68
CA THR A 195 -3.01 -24.15 14.54
C THR A 195 -2.85 -25.36 15.48
N PRO A 196 -3.66 -25.52 16.55
CA PRO A 196 -3.58 -26.70 17.38
C PRO A 196 -4.09 -27.88 16.55
N THR A 197 -3.28 -28.92 16.42
CA THR A 197 -3.74 -30.21 15.92
C THR A 197 -4.81 -30.73 16.87
N ARG A 198 -6.08 -30.40 16.61
CA ARG A 198 -7.20 -31.04 17.30
C ARG A 198 -7.32 -32.46 16.74
N GLN A 199 -6.59 -33.40 17.33
CA GLN A 199 -6.93 -34.81 17.18
C GLN A 199 -8.33 -35.02 17.78
N MET A 200 -9.31 -35.30 16.92
CA MET A 200 -10.55 -35.95 17.30
C MET A 200 -10.61 -37.34 16.68
N ASN A 201 -11.24 -38.24 17.44
CA ASN A 201 -11.67 -39.64 17.17
C ASN A 201 -10.73 -40.71 17.75
N GLY A 202 -11.15 -41.64 18.63
CA GLY A 202 -12.46 -42.06 19.17
C GLY A 202 -12.27 -43.44 19.86
N PRO A 203 -13.30 -44.32 19.96
CA PRO A 203 -14.49 -44.30 20.80
C PRO A 203 -14.42 -45.27 22.02
N GLU A 204 -15.41 -45.19 22.92
CA GLU A 204 -15.63 -46.12 24.03
C GLU A 204 -15.83 -47.59 23.59
N ARG A 205 -15.33 -48.56 24.39
CA ARG A 205 -15.97 -49.87 24.62
C ARG A 205 -15.36 -50.63 25.81
N GLY A 206 -16.21 -50.89 26.82
CA GLY A 206 -16.34 -52.20 27.47
C GLY A 206 -15.29 -52.63 28.49
N GLY A 207 -15.65 -52.55 29.78
CA GLY A 207 -14.93 -53.21 30.86
C GLY A 207 -15.84 -53.50 32.05
N MET A 208 -16.56 -54.62 31.99
CA MET A 208 -17.28 -55.26 33.11
C MET A 208 -16.31 -56.19 33.85
N SER A 209 -16.53 -56.40 35.16
CA SER A 209 -15.85 -57.27 36.15
C SER A 209 -14.95 -56.48 37.12
N ARG A 210 -15.07 -56.58 38.45
CA ARG A 210 -15.75 -57.55 39.34
C ARG A 210 -16.38 -56.83 40.53
#